data_AF-A0A352VK16-F1
#
_entry.id   AF-A0A352VK16-F1
#
_cell.length_a   1.000
_cell.length_b   1.000
_cell.length_c   1.000
_cell.angle_alpha   90.00
_cell.angle_beta   90.00
_cell.angle_gamma   90.00
#
_symmetry.space_group_name_H-M   'P 1'
#
loop_
_entity.id
_entity.type
_entity.pdbx_description
1 polymer ?
#
loop_
_entity_poly.entity_id
_entity_poly.type
_entity_poly.pdbx_seq_one_letter_code
_entity_poly.pdbx_strand_id
1 'polypeptide(L)' 'ITGLSGSGKSSLAFDTIYAEGQRRYVESLSAYARQFLGLMEKPDVDSIEGLSPAISIEQ' A
#
# COMPACT_ATOMS: atom_id res chain seq x y z
N ILE A 1 -10.46 10.76 1.77
CA ILE A 1 -11.35 10.23 2.84
C ILE A 1 -11.45 11.30 3.91
N THR A 2 -12.66 11.70 4.33
CA THR A 2 -12.86 12.73 5.38
C THR A 2 -13.44 12.09 6.64
N GLY A 3 -13.28 12.77 7.78
CA GLY A 3 -13.82 12.32 9.07
C GLY A 3 -12.98 12.79 10.25
N LEU A 4 -13.47 12.58 11.46
CA LEU A 4 -12.85 13.04 12.71
C LEU A 4 -11.48 12.40 12.94
N SER A 5 -10.56 13.11 13.61
CA SER A 5 -9.28 12.52 14.02
C SER A 5 -9.49 11.20 14.78
N GLY A 6 -8.64 10.21 14.54
CA GLY A 6 -8.77 8.87 15.13
C GLY A 6 -9.78 7.92 14.47
N SER A 7 -10.57 8.35 13.49
CA SER A 7 -11.57 7.47 12.83
C SER A 7 -11.01 6.43 11.84
N GLY A 8 -9.71 6.11 11.90
CA GLY A 8 -9.08 5.08 11.06
C GLY A 8 -8.79 5.45 9.59
N LYS A 9 -9.08 6.68 9.15
CA LYS A 9 -8.87 7.13 7.75
C LYS A 9 -7.43 6.99 7.26
N SER A 10 -6.48 7.41 8.10
CA SER A 10 -5.06 7.34 7.78
C SER A 10 -4.62 5.88 7.72
N SER A 11 -5.08 5.04 8.65
CA SER A 11 -4.77 3.62 8.60
C SER A 11 -5.34 2.92 7.37
N LEU A 12 -6.58 3.24 6.99
CA LEU A 12 -7.13 2.72 5.75
C LEU A 12 -6.34 3.20 4.52
N ALA A 13 -5.97 4.48 4.46
CA ALA A 13 -5.27 5.05 3.31
C ALA A 13 -3.82 4.56 3.19
N PHE A 14 -3.06 4.60 4.28
CA PHE A 14 -1.62 4.36 4.29
C PHE A 14 -1.29 2.90 4.68
N ASP A 15 -1.82 2.44 5.81
CA ASP A 15 -1.48 1.13 6.35
C ASP A 15 -2.12 0.00 5.55
N THR A 16 -3.24 0.25 4.86
CA THR A 16 -3.94 -0.77 4.05
C THR A 16 -3.79 -0.53 2.54
N ILE A 17 -4.37 0.54 2.00
CA ILE A 17 -4.48 0.74 0.55
C ILE A 17 -3.11 1.00 -0.08
N TYR A 18 -2.36 1.96 0.44
CA TYR A 18 -1.01 2.26 -0.05
C TYR A 18 -0.07 1.08 0.13
N ALA A 19 -0.05 0.46 1.32
CA ALA A 19 0.80 -0.69 1.60
C ALA A 19 0.56 -1.84 0.62
N GLU A 20 -0.70 -2.22 0.41
CA GLU A 20 -1.04 -3.30 -0.51
C GLU A 20 -0.76 -2.92 -1.98
N GLY A 21 -1.02 -1.66 -2.36
CA GLY A 21 -0.79 -1.17 -3.72
C GLY A 21 0.70 -1.15 -4.09
N GLN A 22 1.54 -0.70 -3.15
CA GLN A 22 2.99 -0.71 -3.31
C GLN A 22 3.53 -2.14 -3.30
N ARG A 23 3.06 -3.00 -2.38
CA ARG A 23 3.48 -4.42 -2.29
C ARG A 23 3.23 -5.15 -3.60
N ARG A 24 2.00 -5.08 -4.14
CA ARG A 24 1.63 -5.70 -5.42
C ARG A 24 2.43 -5.15 -6.59
N TYR A 25 2.72 -3.85 -6.58
CA TYR A 25 3.55 -3.23 -7.61
C TYR A 25 4.98 -3.79 -7.59
N VAL A 26 5.63 -3.84 -6.42
CA VAL A 26 6.99 -4.42 -6.28
C VAL A 26 7.00 -5.91 -6.67
N GLU A 27 5.97 -6.66 -6.31
CA GLU A 27 5.80 -8.07 -6.70
C GLU A 27 5.57 -8.29 -8.20
N SER A 28 5.20 -7.27 -8.95
CA SER A 28 5.09 -7.36 -10.41
C SER A 28 6.43 -7.17 -11.13
N LEU A 29 7.45 -6.64 -10.45
CA LEU A 29 8.75 -6.32 -11.04
C LEU A 29 9.68 -7.53 -11.10
N SER A 30 10.77 -7.42 -11.87
CA SER A 30 11.80 -8.47 -11.97
C SER A 30 12.50 -8.69 -10.62
N ALA A 31 13.02 -9.91 -10.40
CA ALA A 31 13.79 -10.23 -9.19
C ALA A 31 14.97 -9.26 -8.97
N TYR A 32 15.59 -8.80 -10.06
CA TYR A 32 16.66 -7.79 -10.02
C TYR A 32 16.17 -6.45 -9.48
N ALA A 33 15.02 -5.95 -9.96
CA ALA A 33 14.47 -4.69 -9.46
C ALA A 33 14.03 -4.78 -7.99
N ARG A 34 13.53 -5.94 -7.55
CA ARG A 34 13.14 -6.17 -6.15
C ARG A 34 14.30 -6.16 -5.16
N GLN A 35 15.54 -6.39 -5.59
CA GLN A 35 16.70 -6.28 -4.69
C GLN A 35 16.91 -4.86 -4.17
N PHE A 36 16.47 -3.85 -4.95
CA PHE A 36 16.63 -2.44 -4.61
C PHE A 36 15.39 -1.82 -3.99
N LEU A 37 14.25 -2.51 -4.07
CA LEU A 37 12.97 -2.02 -3.58
C LEU A 37 12.63 -2.76 -2.28
N GLY A 38 12.46 -2.02 -1.20
CA GLY A 38 12.02 -2.58 0.07
C GLY A 38 10.70 -3.34 -0.08
N LEU A 39 10.61 -4.51 0.54
CA LEU A 39 9.36 -5.26 0.62
C LEU A 39 8.46 -4.61 1.67
N MET A 40 7.24 -4.29 1.27
CA MET A 40 6.19 -3.86 2.20
C MET A 40 5.58 -5.09 2.87
N GLU A 41 5.30 -4.99 4.16
CA GLU A 41 4.59 -6.03 4.88
C GLU A 41 3.15 -6.15 4.34
N LYS A 42 2.61 -7.37 4.29
CA LYS A 42 1.22 -7.56 3.89
C LYS A 42 0.31 -6.97 4.99
N PRO A 43 -0.60 -6.04 4.66
CA PRO A 43 -1.51 -5.49 5.65
C PRO A 43 -2.53 -6.53 6.14
N ASP A 44 -3.07 -6.29 7.33
CA ASP A 44 -4.10 -7.13 7.95
C ASP A 44 -5.46 -6.91 7.27
N VAL A 45 -5.64 -7.57 6.13
CA VAL A 45 -6.86 -7.53 5.31
C VAL A 45 -7.06 -8.87 4.60
N ASP A 46 -8.32 -9.30 4.50
CA ASP A 46 -8.68 -10.55 3.83
C ASP A 46 -8.39 -10.50 2.33
N SER A 47 -8.93 -9.49 1.64
CA SER A 47 -8.74 -9.29 0.20
C SER A 47 -8.99 -7.85 -0.22
N ILE A 48 -8.34 -7.43 -1.32
CA ILE A 48 -8.60 -6.17 -2.00
C ILE A 48 -8.64 -6.45 -3.50
N GLU A 49 -9.73 -6.07 -4.15
CA GLU A 49 -9.95 -6.21 -5.59
C GLU A 49 -9.80 -4.85 -6.30
N GLY A 50 -9.41 -4.86 -7.58
CA GLY A 50 -9.31 -3.64 -8.39
C GLY A 50 -8.20 -2.66 -7.99
N LEU A 51 -7.24 -3.10 -7.17
CA LEU A 51 -6.17 -2.23 -6.68
C LEU A 51 -5.09 -2.02 -7.74
N SER A 52 -4.95 -0.77 -8.19
CA SER A 52 -3.85 -0.29 -9.03
C SER A 52 -2.59 -0.02 -8.19
N PRO A 53 -1.40 0.09 -8.83
CA PRO A 53 -0.21 0.60 -8.16
C PRO A 53 -0.50 1.91 -7.43
N ALA A 54 -0.07 2.01 -6.17
CA ALA A 54 -0.29 3.16 -5.32
C ALA A 54 1.01 3.93 -5.08
N ILE A 55 0.93 5.27 -5.06
CA ILE A 55 2.04 6.16 -4.73
C ILE A 55 1.54 7.12 -3.65
N SER A 56 2.31 7.25 -2.59
CA SER A 56 2.14 8.28 -1.56
C SER A 56 2.99 9.49 -1.94
N ILE A 57 2.45 10.69 -1.77
CA ILE A 57 3.18 11.94 -1.90
C ILE A 57 2.98 12.68 -0.57
N GLU A 58 4.07 12.89 0.17
CA GLU A 58 4.06 13.78 1.34
C GLU A 58 4.06 15.24 0.88
N GLN A 59 3.32 16.11 1.59
CA GLN A 59 3.29 17.56 1.39
C GLN A 59 4.05 18.27 2.50
#